data_AF-A0A954T6L0-F1
#
_entry.id   AF-A0A954T6L0-F1
#
_cell.length_a   1.000
_cell.length_b   1.000
_cell.length_c   1.000
_cell.angle_alpha   90.00
_cell.angle_beta   90.00
_cell.angle_gamma   90.00
#
_symmetry.space_group_name_H-M   'P 1'
#
loop_
_entity.id
_entity.type
_entity.pdbx_description
1 polymer ?
#
loop_
_entity_poly.entity_id
_entity_poly.type
_entity_poly.pdbx_seq_one_letter_code
_entity_poly.pdbx_strand_id
1 'polypeptide(L)'
;MTTPCEQNYQLCPIFRTMSPEERQHVLQLADYQNFRIGSSIIREKATVPSGLWMLRSGQCEVVCSLNSGGEQQMAFLNPGAIFGEMSLFAPGPHSATVRAVTECELMFLSAEKIELLQSTDLVAALKLTKNMGRMMAGKLRRMDYYKFDLFPVSPVISGNSEATVSTPAE
;
A
#
# COMPACT_ATOMS: atom_id res chain seq x y z
N MET A 1 -30.87 2.72 7.96
CA MET A 1 -30.23 1.75 8.87
C MET A 1 -28.93 1.36 8.22
N THR A 2 -27.82 1.89 8.71
CA THR A 2 -26.49 1.70 8.14
C THR A 2 -26.02 0.28 8.49
N THR A 3 -25.77 -0.55 7.49
CA THR A 3 -25.27 -1.92 7.64
C THR A 3 -23.93 -1.92 8.41
N PRO A 4 -23.58 -2.99 9.15
CA PRO A 4 -22.28 -3.09 9.85
C PRO A 4 -21.06 -2.87 8.94
N CYS A 5 -21.20 -3.07 7.63
CA CYS A 5 -20.17 -2.83 6.61
C CYS A 5 -19.94 -1.34 6.27
N GLU A 6 -20.78 -0.42 6.76
CA GLU A 6 -20.59 1.04 6.65
C GLU A 6 -19.83 1.63 7.85
N GLN A 7 -19.60 0.83 8.90
CA GLN A 7 -19.26 1.36 10.23
C GLN A 7 -17.83 1.86 10.45
N ASN A 8 -16.93 1.93 9.46
CA ASN A 8 -15.71 2.72 9.69
C ASN A 8 -14.92 3.27 8.50
N TYR A 9 -15.60 3.70 7.42
CA TYR A 9 -14.92 4.51 6.41
C TYR A 9 -14.34 5.81 6.99
N GLN A 10 -14.87 6.32 8.11
CA GLN A 10 -14.35 7.49 8.81
C GLN A 10 -12.95 7.26 9.40
N LEU A 11 -12.65 6.05 9.87
CA LEU A 11 -11.33 5.70 10.39
C LEU A 11 -10.38 5.16 9.32
N CYS A 12 -10.90 4.85 8.12
CA CYS A 12 -10.06 4.36 7.05
C CYS A 12 -9.06 5.45 6.64
N PRO A 13 -7.73 5.18 6.70
CA PRO A 13 -6.72 6.21 6.49
C PRO A 13 -6.83 6.94 5.14
N ILE A 14 -7.38 6.27 4.13
CA ILE A 14 -7.57 6.84 2.79
C ILE A 14 -8.61 7.97 2.75
N PHE A 15 -9.60 7.95 3.65
CA PHE A 15 -10.70 8.91 3.72
C PHE A 15 -10.54 9.97 4.82
N ARG A 16 -9.44 9.92 5.58
CA ARG A 16 -9.25 10.69 6.83
C ARG A 16 -9.51 12.19 6.74
N THR A 17 -9.24 12.82 5.59
CA THR A 17 -9.40 14.27 5.40
C THR A 17 -10.52 14.65 4.43
N MET A 18 -11.36 13.68 4.07
CA MET A 18 -12.45 13.88 3.11
C MET A 18 -13.74 14.24 3.84
N SER A 19 -14.49 15.18 3.27
CA SER A 19 -15.85 15.48 3.72
C SER A 19 -16.76 14.25 3.48
N PRO A 20 -17.94 14.20 4.10
CA PRO A 20 -18.91 13.15 3.80
C PRO A 20 -19.27 13.06 2.32
N GLU A 21 -19.43 14.20 1.63
CA GLU A 21 -19.79 14.29 0.21
C GLU A 21 -18.65 13.79 -0.68
N GLU A 22 -17.42 14.24 -0.44
CA GLU A 22 -16.23 13.79 -1.17
C GLU A 22 -16.03 12.28 -1.01
N ARG A 23 -16.20 11.77 0.21
CA ARG A 23 -16.10 10.32 0.48
C ARG A 23 -17.20 9.55 -0.25
N GLN A 24 -18.44 10.03 -0.21
CA GLN A 24 -19.57 9.41 -0.90
C GLN A 24 -19.30 9.30 -2.40
N HIS A 25 -18.74 10.35 -3.00
CA HIS A 25 -18.40 10.34 -4.42
C HIS A 25 -17.38 9.24 -4.78
N VAL A 26 -16.32 9.08 -3.98
CA VAL A 26 -15.36 7.98 -4.17
C VAL A 26 -16.02 6.61 -4.02
N LEU A 27 -16.87 6.44 -3.00
CA LEU A 27 -17.57 5.18 -2.74
C LEU A 27 -18.56 4.80 -3.85
N GLN A 28 -19.15 5.79 -4.53
CA GLN A 28 -20.06 5.57 -5.66
C GLN A 28 -19.32 5.18 -6.94
N LEU A 29 -18.08 5.65 -7.12
CA LEU A 29 -17.26 5.26 -8.27
C LEU A 29 -16.70 3.85 -8.12
N ALA A 30 -16.46 3.36 -6.91
CA ALA A 30 -15.79 2.09 -6.68
C ALA A 30 -16.64 0.86 -7.08
N ASP A 31 -15.98 -0.21 -7.51
CA ASP A 31 -16.59 -1.54 -7.65
C ASP A 31 -16.53 -2.31 -6.34
N TYR A 32 -17.52 -3.17 -6.11
CA TYR A 32 -17.57 -4.04 -4.94
C TYR A 32 -17.53 -5.50 -5.38
N GLN A 33 -16.64 -6.28 -4.77
CA GLN A 33 -16.35 -7.64 -5.20
C GLN A 33 -16.21 -8.57 -3.99
N ASN A 34 -16.74 -9.79 -4.13
CA ASN A 34 -16.65 -10.83 -3.10
C ASN A 34 -15.67 -11.91 -3.54
N PHE A 35 -14.82 -12.34 -2.61
CA PHE A 35 -13.82 -13.37 -2.84
C PHE A 35 -14.02 -14.52 -1.86
N ARG A 36 -13.96 -15.74 -2.38
CA ARG A 36 -13.98 -16.96 -1.56
C ARG A 36 -12.61 -17.18 -0.91
N ILE A 37 -12.58 -17.91 0.20
CA ILE A 37 -11.35 -18.40 0.81
C ILE A 37 -10.42 -19.05 -0.22
N GLY A 38 -9.12 -18.77 -0.12
CA GLY A 38 -8.08 -19.26 -1.03
C GLY A 38 -7.96 -18.50 -2.36
N SER A 39 -8.89 -17.59 -2.69
CA SER A 39 -8.84 -16.83 -3.94
C SER A 39 -7.72 -15.79 -3.91
N SER A 40 -6.96 -15.68 -5.01
CA SER A 40 -5.99 -14.60 -5.19
C SER A 40 -6.68 -13.34 -5.70
N ILE A 41 -6.59 -12.25 -4.94
CA ILE A 41 -7.07 -10.91 -5.33
C ILE A 41 -6.02 -10.23 -6.22
N ILE A 42 -4.75 -10.29 -5.80
CA ILE A 42 -3.59 -9.83 -6.57
C ILE A 42 -2.62 -11.00 -6.67
N ARG A 43 -1.96 -11.14 -7.81
CA ARG A 43 -0.87 -12.10 -8.01
C ARG A 43 0.43 -11.35 -8.22
N GLU A 44 1.48 -11.79 -7.53
CA GLU A 44 2.84 -11.31 -7.75
C GLU A 44 3.20 -11.40 -9.24
N LYS A 45 3.95 -10.41 -9.76
CA LYS A 45 4.40 -10.30 -11.16
C LYS A 45 3.29 -10.09 -12.20
N ALA A 46 2.01 -10.10 -11.81
CA ALA A 46 0.93 -9.71 -12.71
C ALA A 46 1.01 -8.21 -13.01
N THR A 47 0.72 -7.84 -14.27
CA THR A 47 0.73 -6.45 -14.76
C THR A 47 -0.66 -5.83 -14.78
N VAL A 48 -1.68 -6.53 -14.29
CA VAL A 48 -3.09 -6.13 -14.31
C VAL A 48 -3.85 -6.64 -13.06
N PRO A 49 -4.96 -5.99 -12.68
CA PRO A 49 -5.31 -4.59 -12.95
C PRO A 49 -4.58 -3.63 -11.98
N SER A 50 -4.40 -2.38 -12.40
CA SER A 50 -3.87 -1.30 -11.57
C SER A 50 -5.00 -0.55 -10.86
N GLY A 51 -4.90 -0.41 -9.54
CA GLY A 51 -5.94 0.26 -8.76
C GLY A 51 -5.73 0.13 -7.27
N LEU A 52 -6.70 0.65 -6.51
CA LEU A 52 -6.70 0.62 -5.06
C LEU A 52 -7.72 -0.40 -4.56
N TRP A 53 -7.28 -1.32 -3.70
CA TRP A 53 -8.17 -2.24 -3.01
C TRP A 53 -8.35 -1.81 -1.55
N MET A 54 -9.57 -1.99 -1.04
CA MET A 54 -9.89 -1.87 0.39
C MET A 54 -10.61 -3.13 0.85
N LEU A 55 -10.09 -3.75 1.90
CA LEU A 55 -10.77 -4.87 2.55
C LEU A 55 -11.90 -4.33 3.44
N ARG A 56 -13.14 -4.72 3.17
CA ARG A 56 -14.33 -4.28 3.94
C ARG A 56 -14.72 -5.27 5.03
N SER A 57 -14.61 -6.56 4.73
CA SER A 57 -14.87 -7.65 5.68
C SER A 57 -13.97 -8.85 5.34
N GLY A 58 -13.76 -9.75 6.32
CA GLY A 58 -12.88 -10.90 6.19
C GLY A 58 -11.41 -10.58 6.48
N GLN A 59 -10.52 -11.46 6.03
CA GLN A 59 -9.08 -11.35 6.21
C GLN A 59 -8.33 -11.85 4.98
N CYS A 60 -7.25 -11.16 4.62
CA CYS A 60 -6.33 -11.58 3.56
C CYS A 60 -4.92 -11.75 4.11
N GLU A 61 -4.11 -12.55 3.42
CA GLU A 61 -2.66 -12.63 3.62
C GLU A 61 -1.91 -11.98 2.45
N VAL A 62 -0.74 -11.42 2.73
CA VAL A 62 0.22 -10.96 1.73
C VAL A 62 1.40 -11.92 1.72
N VAL A 63 1.68 -12.52 0.57
CA VAL A 63 2.74 -13.51 0.41
C VAL A 63 3.67 -13.17 -0.75
N CYS A 64 4.97 -13.40 -0.57
CA CYS A 64 5.99 -13.21 -1.60
C CYS A 64 6.68 -14.53 -1.94
N SER A 65 6.97 -14.76 -3.21
CA SER A 65 7.72 -15.94 -3.64
C SER A 65 9.18 -15.87 -3.15
N LEU A 66 9.70 -16.97 -2.60
CA LEU A 66 11.12 -17.08 -2.23
C LEU A 66 11.96 -17.61 -3.39
N ASN A 67 13.20 -17.14 -3.48
CA ASN A 67 14.16 -17.63 -4.49
C ASN A 67 14.48 -19.12 -4.32
N SER A 68 14.37 -19.65 -3.10
CA SER A 68 14.54 -21.08 -2.78
C SER A 68 13.35 -21.95 -3.20
N GLY A 69 12.29 -21.36 -3.75
CA GLY A 69 10.97 -21.98 -3.88
C GLY A 69 10.13 -21.80 -2.62
N GLY A 70 8.80 -21.83 -2.80
CA GLY A 70 7.82 -21.58 -1.75
C GLY A 70 7.39 -20.11 -1.63
N GLU A 71 6.51 -19.84 -0.67
CA GLU A 71 5.98 -18.51 -0.36
C GLU A 71 6.33 -18.13 1.08
N GLN A 72 6.70 -16.88 1.32
CA GLN A 72 6.83 -16.30 2.65
C GLN A 72 5.65 -15.37 2.93
N GLN A 73 4.96 -15.60 4.06
CA GLN A 73 3.92 -14.70 4.53
C GLN A 73 4.53 -13.43 5.13
N MET A 74 4.18 -12.28 4.57
CA MET A 74 4.71 -10.98 4.98
C MET A 74 3.81 -10.26 5.98
N ALA A 75 2.49 -10.42 5.83
CA ALA A 75 1.50 -9.76 6.68
C ALA A 75 0.11 -10.40 6.57
N PHE A 76 -0.75 -10.10 7.55
CA PHE A 76 -2.21 -10.21 7.41
C PHE A 76 -2.82 -8.83 7.20
N LEU A 77 -3.87 -8.77 6.38
CA LEU A 77 -4.68 -7.60 6.13
C LEU A 77 -6.06 -7.81 6.78
N ASN A 78 -6.45 -6.87 7.62
CA ASN A 78 -7.74 -6.86 8.31
C ASN A 78 -8.67 -5.78 7.69
N PRO A 79 -9.96 -5.77 8.02
CA PRO A 79 -10.90 -4.76 7.52
C PRO A 79 -10.38 -3.33 7.71
N GLY A 80 -10.53 -2.50 6.68
CA GLY A 80 -9.95 -1.16 6.57
C GLY A 80 -8.53 -1.12 5.98
N ALA A 81 -7.89 -2.27 5.77
CA ALA A 81 -6.60 -2.33 5.08
C ALA A 81 -6.71 -1.90 3.62
N ILE A 82 -5.70 -1.16 3.16
CA ILE A 82 -5.55 -0.69 1.79
C ILE A 82 -4.30 -1.31 1.18
N PHE A 83 -4.46 -1.86 -0.02
CA PHE A 83 -3.39 -2.54 -0.76
C PHE A 83 -3.56 -2.37 -2.28
N GLY A 84 -2.53 -2.78 -3.03
CA GLY A 84 -2.47 -2.61 -4.50
C GLY A 84 -2.12 -1.19 -4.95
N GLU A 85 -2.00 -0.23 -4.03
CA GLU A 85 -1.82 1.18 -4.35
C GLU A 85 -0.52 1.47 -5.11
N MET A 86 0.50 0.61 -4.99
CA MET A 86 1.81 0.85 -5.59
C MET A 86 1.74 0.97 -7.11
N SER A 87 0.91 0.16 -7.77
CA SER A 87 0.76 0.18 -9.23
C SER A 87 0.18 1.49 -9.76
N LEU A 88 -0.44 2.31 -8.89
CA LEU A 88 -0.96 3.64 -9.26
C LEU A 88 0.13 4.70 -9.36
N PHE A 89 1.17 4.61 -8.53
CA PHE A 89 2.25 5.61 -8.46
C PHE A 89 3.50 5.20 -9.23
N ALA A 90 3.79 3.91 -9.25
CA ALA A 90 4.89 3.32 -9.99
C ALA A 90 4.34 2.14 -10.80
N PRO A 91 3.92 2.39 -12.06
CA PRO A 91 3.43 1.33 -12.93
C PRO A 91 4.47 0.22 -13.07
N GLY A 92 4.06 -1.01 -12.84
CA GLY A 92 4.95 -2.16 -12.85
C GLY A 92 4.26 -3.42 -12.30
N PRO A 93 4.95 -4.57 -12.32
CA PRO A 93 4.41 -5.81 -11.80
C PRO A 93 4.13 -5.71 -10.30
N HIS A 94 3.05 -6.36 -9.84
CA HIS A 94 2.75 -6.43 -8.41
C HIS A 94 3.88 -7.11 -7.63
N SER A 95 4.24 -6.53 -6.48
CA SER A 95 5.37 -6.97 -5.64
C SER A 95 5.08 -8.20 -4.79
N ALA A 96 3.81 -8.54 -4.59
CA ALA A 96 3.37 -9.66 -3.76
C ALA A 96 2.01 -10.19 -4.24
N THR A 97 1.70 -11.42 -3.85
CA THR A 97 0.36 -11.99 -3.98
C THR A 97 -0.46 -11.60 -2.76
N VAL A 98 -1.73 -11.23 -2.97
CA VAL A 98 -2.71 -11.02 -1.90
C VAL A 98 -3.80 -12.07 -2.05
N ARG A 99 -4.00 -12.89 -1.02
CA ARG A 99 -4.89 -14.05 -1.03
C ARG A 99 -5.89 -13.98 0.11
N ALA A 100 -7.14 -14.32 -0.16
CA ALA A 100 -8.20 -14.38 0.84
C ALA A 100 -7.97 -15.59 1.76
N VAL A 101 -7.95 -15.37 3.09
CA VAL A 101 -7.89 -16.46 4.08
C VAL A 101 -9.24 -16.75 4.71
N THR A 102 -10.22 -15.87 4.49
CA THR A 102 -11.65 -16.09 4.75
C THR A 102 -12.47 -15.72 3.51
N GLU A 103 -13.79 -15.80 3.58
CA GLU A 103 -14.62 -15.03 2.64
C GLU A 103 -14.38 -13.53 2.89
N CYS A 104 -14.23 -12.76 1.81
CA CYS A 104 -13.88 -11.35 1.88
C CYS A 104 -14.79 -10.51 0.98
N GLU A 105 -15.24 -9.37 1.50
CA GLU A 105 -15.81 -8.29 0.70
C GLU A 105 -14.75 -7.21 0.49
N LEU A 106 -14.55 -6.80 -0.76
CA LEU A 106 -13.59 -5.78 -1.13
C LEU A 106 -14.24 -4.68 -1.95
N MET A 107 -13.69 -3.48 -1.79
CA MET A 107 -13.91 -2.35 -2.69
C MET A 107 -12.68 -2.21 -3.59
N PHE A 108 -12.90 -1.97 -4.89
CA PHE A 108 -11.87 -1.71 -5.87
C PHE A 108 -12.11 -0.36 -6.56
N LEU A 109 -11.08 0.49 -6.57
CA LEU A 109 -11.08 1.73 -7.32
C LEU A 109 -9.98 1.65 -8.38
N SER A 110 -10.36 1.44 -9.64
CA SER A 110 -9.41 1.35 -10.75
C SER A 110 -8.69 2.67 -11.01
N ALA A 111 -7.53 2.61 -11.66
CA ALA A 111 -6.82 3.81 -12.12
C ALA A 111 -7.72 4.73 -12.95
N GLU A 112 -8.49 4.16 -13.89
CA GLU A 112 -9.46 4.89 -14.73
C GLU A 112 -10.52 5.62 -13.91
N LYS A 113 -11.01 5.02 -12.83
CA LYS A 113 -11.99 5.65 -11.94
C LYS A 113 -11.37 6.76 -11.09
N ILE A 114 -10.08 6.65 -10.75
CA ILE A 114 -9.33 7.72 -10.10
C ILE A 114 -9.14 8.89 -11.08
N GLU A 115 -8.83 8.63 -12.35
CA GLU A 115 -8.75 9.66 -13.40
C GLU A 115 -10.10 10.34 -13.61
N LEU A 116 -11.20 9.57 -13.62
CA LEU A 116 -12.54 10.12 -13.67
C LEU A 116 -12.82 11.04 -12.47
N LEU A 117 -12.46 10.61 -11.26
CA LEU A 117 -12.59 11.44 -10.06
C LEU A 117 -11.77 12.74 -10.19
N GLN A 118 -10.57 12.72 -10.77
CA GLN A 118 -9.77 13.93 -10.98
C GLN A 118 -10.47 14.95 -11.88
N SER A 119 -11.24 14.49 -12.87
CA SER A 119 -11.98 15.37 -13.79
C SER A 119 -13.33 15.85 -13.22
N THR A 120 -13.95 15.10 -12.31
CA THR A 120 -15.30 15.36 -11.79
C THR A 120 -15.30 15.99 -10.40
N ASP A 121 -14.30 15.71 -9.57
CA ASP A 121 -14.13 16.22 -8.21
C ASP A 121 -12.65 16.25 -7.82
N LEU A 122 -11.98 17.30 -8.31
CA LEU A 122 -10.54 17.49 -8.10
C LEU A 122 -10.16 17.58 -6.62
N VAL A 123 -11.03 18.13 -5.76
CA VAL A 123 -10.75 18.26 -4.33
C VAL A 123 -10.76 16.89 -3.66
N ALA A 124 -11.75 16.05 -3.96
CA ALA A 124 -11.78 14.67 -3.48
C ALA A 124 -10.57 13.87 -3.99
N ALA A 125 -10.22 13.99 -5.28
CA ALA A 125 -9.07 13.31 -5.86
C ALA A 125 -7.75 13.73 -5.19
N LEU A 126 -7.52 15.02 -4.98
CA LEU A 126 -6.32 15.52 -4.31
C LEU A 126 -6.20 15.02 -2.86
N LYS A 127 -7.32 15.01 -2.12
CA LYS A 127 -7.36 14.47 -0.75
C LYS A 127 -7.08 12.97 -0.73
N LEU A 128 -7.66 12.21 -1.66
CA LEU A 128 -7.41 10.78 -1.83
C LEU A 128 -5.92 10.51 -2.05
N THR A 129 -5.31 11.16 -3.04
CA THR A 129 -3.88 11.02 -3.37
C THR A 129 -2.98 11.43 -2.21
N LYS A 130 -3.30 12.53 -1.51
CA LYS A 130 -2.54 12.97 -0.32
C LYS A 130 -2.62 11.95 0.81
N ASN A 131 -3.77 11.30 1.00
CA ASN A 131 -3.94 10.26 2.00
C ASN A 131 -3.18 8.98 1.63
N MET A 132 -3.17 8.57 0.35
CA MET A 132 -2.29 7.50 -0.13
C MET A 132 -0.81 7.80 0.19
N GLY A 133 -0.33 9.00 -0.14
CA GLY A 133 1.05 9.40 0.14
C GLY A 133 1.40 9.34 1.63
N ARG A 134 0.49 9.78 2.51
CA ARG A 134 0.67 9.67 3.97
C ARG A 134 0.75 8.21 4.43
N MET A 135 -0.11 7.35 3.89
CA MET A 135 -0.12 5.91 4.21
C MET A 135 1.18 5.24 3.76
N MET A 136 1.62 5.49 2.53
CA MET A 136 2.88 4.97 2.00
C MET A 136 4.08 5.44 2.83
N ALA A 137 4.14 6.73 3.15
CA ALA A 137 5.21 7.26 4.00
C ALA A 137 5.20 6.60 5.41
N GLY A 138 4.02 6.28 5.94
CA GLY A 138 3.88 5.52 7.19
C GLY A 138 4.29 4.04 7.07
N LYS A 139 4.06 3.40 5.92
CA LYS A 139 4.56 2.05 5.62
C LYS A 139 6.10 2.06 5.52
N LEU A 140 6.68 3.01 4.79
CA LEU A 140 8.12 3.12 4.59
C LEU A 140 8.88 3.38 5.90
N ARG A 141 8.42 4.32 6.74
CA ARG A 141 9.03 4.58 8.06
C ARG A 141 9.03 3.36 8.98
N ARG A 142 8.02 2.49 8.86
CA ARG A 142 7.98 1.22 9.60
C ARG A 142 8.96 0.21 9.02
N MET A 143 9.12 0.18 7.70
CA MET A 143 10.10 -0.70 7.03
C MET A 143 11.54 -0.34 7.39
N ASP A 144 11.86 0.94 7.58
CA ASP A 144 13.18 1.37 8.07
C ASP A 144 13.50 0.80 9.46
N TYR A 145 12.48 0.51 10.28
CA TYR A 145 12.65 -0.14 11.58
C TYR A 145 12.96 -1.64 11.47
N TYR A 146 12.51 -2.32 10.42
CA TYR A 146 12.75 -3.77 10.21
C TYR A 146 14.07 -4.07 9.49
N LYS A 147 14.78 -3.05 8.99
CA LYS A 147 16.10 -3.23 8.36
C LYS A 147 17.24 -3.48 9.34
N PHE A 148 17.08 -3.14 10.62
CA PHE A 148 18.14 -3.36 11.63
C PHE A 148 18.42 -4.85 11.90
N ASP A 149 17.44 -5.73 11.69
CA ASP A 149 17.59 -7.17 12.01
C ASP A 149 17.90 -8.05 10.79
N LEU A 150 17.70 -7.58 9.56
CA LEU A 150 17.81 -8.40 8.34
C LEU A 150 18.99 -8.06 7.43
N PHE A 151 19.64 -6.91 7.65
CA PHE A 151 20.91 -6.57 7.00
C PHE A 151 21.79 -5.78 7.98
N PRO A 152 22.84 -6.38 8.58
CA PRO A 152 23.85 -5.56 9.25
C PRO A 152 24.49 -4.72 8.15
N VAL A 153 24.12 -3.44 8.09
CA VAL A 153 24.90 -2.44 7.36
C VAL A 153 26.26 -2.42 8.04
N SER A 154 27.26 -3.04 7.41
CA SER A 154 28.65 -2.87 7.79
C SER A 154 28.93 -1.37 7.87
N PRO A 155 29.46 -0.86 8.98
CA PRO A 155 29.71 0.56 9.12
C PRO A 155 30.62 0.99 7.97
N VAL A 156 30.18 1.98 7.20
CA VAL A 156 31.05 2.69 6.26
C VAL A 156 32.15 3.28 7.11
N ILE A 157 33.36 2.70 7.03
CA ILE A 157 34.55 3.26 7.64
C ILE A 157 34.72 4.64 7.01
N SER A 158 34.55 5.68 7.84
CA SER A 158 34.90 7.06 7.53
C SER A 158 36.40 7.13 7.30
N GLY A 159 36.82 6.95 6.05
CA GLY A 159 38.17 7.24 5.58
C GLY A 159 38.35 8.75 5.43
N ASN A 160 38.36 9.50 6.54
CA ASN A 160 39.01 10.80 6.57
C ASN A 160 40.47 10.56 6.95
N SER A 161 41.33 10.34 5.96
CA SER A 161 42.76 10.55 6.12
C SER A 161 42.98 12.05 6.22
N GLU A 162 43.28 12.53 7.41
CA GLU A 162 43.80 13.87 7.65
C GLU A 162 45.01 14.11 6.74
N ALA A 163 44.94 15.21 6.00
CA ALA A 163 46.10 15.78 5.33
C ALA A 163 47.01 16.38 6.41
N THR A 164 48.01 15.63 6.86
CA THR A 164 49.15 16.20 7.58
C THR A 164 50.13 16.79 6.57
N VAL A 165 50.08 18.11 6.45
CA VAL A 165 51.15 18.94 5.88
C VAL A 165 52.42 18.69 6.70
N SER A 166 53.47 18.18 6.06
CA SER A 166 54.81 18.11 6.62
C SER A 166 55.85 18.60 5.63
N THR A 167 56.45 19.75 5.94
CA THR A 167 57.82 20.20 5.60
C THR A 167 58.08 21.43 6.47
N PRO A 168 59.33 21.78 6.90
CA PRO A 168 60.65 21.31 6.44
C PRO A 168 61.72 21.07 7.56
N ALA A 169 62.99 20.92 7.14
CA ALA A 169 64.30 20.85 7.83
C ALA A 169 64.83 19.42 8.08
N GLU A 170 66.04 19.01 7.67
CA GLU A 170 67.29 19.70 7.29
C GLU A 170 67.83 19.29 5.90
#